data_AF-A0A379U1R6-F1
#
_entry.id   AF-A0A379U1R6-F1
#
_cell.length_a   1.000
_cell.length_b   1.000
_cell.length_c   1.000
_cell.angle_alpha   90.00
_cell.angle_beta   90.00
_cell.angle_gamma   90.00
#
_symmetry.space_group_name_H-M   'P 1'
#
loop_
_entity.id
_entity.type
_entity.pdbx_description
1 polymer ?
#
loop_
_entity_poly.entity_id
_entity_poly.type
_entity_poly.pdbx_seq_one_letter_code
_entity_poly.pdbx_strand_id
1 'polypeptide(L)' 'MALLGKALIHDVPDEYAIHKEKEFTFNNIRQPNRNRLLWSTNLHVDGMKTGTTTARWV' A
#
# COMPACT_ATOMS: atom_id res chain seq x y z
N MET A 1 -3.81 10.43 8.09
CA MET A 1 -2.88 10.69 6.97
C MET A 1 -3.63 10.73 5.63
N ALA A 2 -4.48 11.74 5.40
CA ALA A 2 -5.29 11.81 4.16
C ALA A 2 -4.67 12.76 3.11
N LEU A 3 -4.16 13.92 3.54
CA LEU A 3 -3.55 14.91 2.65
C LEU A 3 -2.30 14.38 1.95
N LEU A 4 -1.45 13.63 2.69
CA LEU A 4 -0.26 13.01 2.12
C LEU A 4 -0.62 11.95 1.05
N GLY A 5 -1.68 11.17 1.28
CA GLY A 5 -2.16 10.22 0.27
C GLY A 5 -2.65 10.92 -0.99
N LYS A 6 -3.37 12.04 -0.85
CA LYS A 6 -3.82 12.85 -1.99
C LYS A 6 -2.63 13.42 -2.79
N ALA A 7 -1.63 13.96 -2.10
CA ALA A 7 -0.41 14.47 -2.74
C ALA A 7 0.34 13.34 -3.48
N LEU A 8 0.42 12.15 -2.88
CA LEU A 8 1.11 11.02 -3.49
C LEU A 8 0.41 10.54 -4.79
N ILE A 9 -0.93 10.55 -4.81
CA ILE A 9 -1.71 10.24 -6.02
C ILE A 9 -1.52 11.31 -7.10
N HIS A 10 -1.52 12.58 -6.72
CA HIS A 10 -1.54 13.71 -7.67
C HIS A 10 -0.15 14.10 -8.19
N ASP A 11 0.83 14.18 -7.30
CA ASP A 11 2.14 14.78 -7.59
C ASP A 11 3.16 13.75 -8.09
N VAL A 12 2.99 12.46 -7.71
CA VAL A 12 3.90 11.36 -8.08
C VAL A 12 3.12 10.11 -8.51
N PRO A 13 2.33 10.17 -9.59
CA PRO A 13 1.43 9.08 -9.99
C PRO A 13 2.17 7.78 -10.36
N ASP A 14 3.39 7.87 -10.90
CA ASP A 14 4.20 6.69 -11.23
C ASP A 14 4.65 5.94 -9.96
N GLU A 15 4.99 6.68 -8.91
CA GLU A 15 5.31 6.11 -7.59
C GLU A 15 4.04 5.55 -6.95
N TYR A 16 2.89 6.22 -7.09
CA TYR A 16 1.62 5.70 -6.57
C TYR A 16 1.26 4.35 -7.20
N ALA A 17 1.57 4.16 -8.48
CA ALA A 17 1.20 2.96 -9.23
C ALA A 17 1.80 1.68 -8.64
N ILE A 18 2.95 1.73 -7.94
CA ILE A 18 3.56 0.54 -7.32
C ILE A 18 2.70 -0.01 -6.17
N HIS A 19 1.87 0.83 -5.55
CA HIS A 19 1.03 0.42 -4.42
C HIS A 19 -0.10 -0.55 -4.81
N LYS A 20 -0.41 -0.65 -6.11
CA LYS A 20 -1.40 -1.61 -6.66
C LYS A 20 -0.79 -2.98 -6.94
N GLU A 21 0.53 -3.10 -6.93
CA GLU A 21 1.20 -4.38 -7.14
C GLU A 21 0.85 -5.33 -5.98
N LYS A 22 0.29 -6.49 -6.34
CA LYS A 22 -0.16 -7.48 -5.37
C LYS A 22 1.01 -8.22 -4.74
N GLU A 23 2.12 -8.34 -5.45
CA GLU A 23 3.30 -9.09 -5.03
C GLU A 23 4.56 -8.48 -5.62
N PHE A 24 5.64 -8.53 -4.83
CA PHE A 24 6.98 -8.12 -5.25
C PHE A 24 7.99 -9.22 -4.87
N THR A 25 9.05 -9.41 -5.66
CA THR A 25 10.12 -10.35 -5.32
C THR A 25 11.40 -9.59 -5.03
N PHE A 26 11.94 -9.77 -3.83
CA PHE A 26 13.24 -9.22 -3.44
C PHE A 26 14.14 -10.34 -2.96
N ASN A 27 15.36 -10.41 -3.49
CA ASN A 27 16.34 -11.42 -3.09
C ASN A 27 15.78 -12.86 -3.16
N ASN A 28 15.09 -13.19 -4.26
CA ASN A 28 14.39 -14.47 -4.49
C ASN A 28 13.25 -14.81 -3.50
N ILE A 29 12.82 -13.87 -2.65
CA ILE A 29 11.71 -14.06 -1.73
C ILE A 29 10.51 -13.26 -2.25
N ARG A 30 9.42 -13.97 -2.56
CA ARG A 30 8.12 -13.36 -2.90
C ARG A 30 7.49 -12.76 -1.65
N GLN A 31 7.08 -11.50 -1.75
CA GLN A 31 6.46 -10.73 -0.68
C GLN A 31 5.13 -10.17 -1.19
N PRO A 32 3.99 -10.64 -0.67
CA PRO A 32 2.69 -10.08 -1.02
C PRO A 32 2.49 -8.72 -0.36
N ASN A 33 1.72 -7.86 -1.02
CA ASN A 33 1.31 -6.57 -0.49
C ASN A 33 0.43 -6.78 0.75
N ARG A 34 0.68 -6.01 1.81
CA ARG A 34 -0.09 -6.15 3.06
C ARG A 34 -1.45 -5.46 3.00
N ASN A 35 -1.78 -4.75 1.93
CA ASN A 35 -3.09 -4.17 1.72
C ASN A 35 -4.10 -5.20 1.19
N ARG A 36 -4.80 -5.89 2.11
CA ARG A 36 -5.79 -6.93 1.78
C ARG A 36 -6.94 -6.45 0.90
N LEU A 37 -7.20 -5.14 0.85
CA LEU A 37 -8.28 -4.58 0.03
C LEU A 37 -8.01 -4.70 -1.48
N LEU A 38 -6.75 -4.86 -1.89
CA LEU A 38 -6.37 -5.12 -3.29
C LEU A 38 -6.90 -6.46 -3.84
N TRP A 39 -7.35 -7.37 -2.96
CA TRP A 39 -7.97 -8.64 -3.33
C TRP A 39 -9.50 -8.62 -3.22
N SER A 40 -10.09 -7.51 -2.77
CA SER A 40 -11.55 -7.37 -2.71
C SER A 40 -12.11 -7.25 -4.12
N THR A 41 -13.09 -8.08 -4.47
CA THR A 41 -13.82 -8.00 -5.75
C THR A 41 -14.93 -6.95 -5.73
N ASN A 42 -15.33 -6.49 -4.54
CA ASN A 42 -16.46 -5.58 -4.36
C ASN A 42 -16.04 -4.11 -4.29
N LEU A 43 -14.74 -3.83 -4.17
CA LEU A 43 -14.18 -2.49 -4.04
C LEU A 43 -12.99 -2.35 -4.99
N HIS A 44 -12.99 -1.31 -5.81
CA HIS A 44 -11.88 -1.00 -6.71
C HIS A 44 -10.78 -0.25 -5.94
N VAL A 45 -10.08 -0.97 -5.05
CA VAL A 45 -8.96 -0.40 -4.28
C VAL A 45 -7.67 -0.62 -5.03
N ASP A 46 -6.89 0.44 -5.20
CA ASP A 46 -5.73 0.51 -6.08
C ASP A 46 -4.43 0.91 -5.36
N GLY A 47 -4.43 1.08 -4.03
CA GLY A 47 -3.17 1.33 -3.34
C GLY A 47 -3.31 1.80 -1.91
N MET A 48 -2.38 2.66 -1.51
CA MET A 48 -2.10 3.11 -0.14
C MET A 48 -1.42 2.05 0.75
N LYS A 49 -0.87 2.53 1.86
CA LYS A 49 -0.04 1.75 2.78
C LYS A 49 -0.80 1.31 4.02
N THR A 50 -0.60 0.05 4.43
CA THR A 50 -1.03 -0.47 5.73
C THR A 50 0.12 -0.46 6.75
N GLY A 51 -0.20 -0.21 8.02
CA GLY A 51 0.73 -0.23 9.12
C GLY A 51 0.00 -0.30 10.46
N THR A 52 0.60 -0.98 11.43
CA THR A 52 0.12 -1.04 12.82
C THR A 52 1.26 -0.60 13.70
N THR A 53 0.99 0.33 14.62
CA THR A 53 1.97 0.75 15.63
C THR A 53 1.40 0.40 17.01
N THR A 54 2.13 -0.41 17.78
CA THR A 54 1.80 -0.65 19.19
C THR A 54 2.34 0.51 20.00
N ALA A 55 1.48 1.22 20.74
CA ALA A 55 1.92 2.12 21.80
C ALA A 55 2.39 1.26 22.97
N ARG A 56 3.66 0.83 22.94
CA ARG A 56 4.28 0.19 24.09
C ARG A 56 4.67 1.29 25.07
N TRP A 57 3.85 1.49 26.10
CA TRP A 57 4.26 2.22 27.28
C TRP A 57 5.16 1.29 28.11
N VAL A 58 6.41 1.70 28.30
CA VAL A 58 7.27 1.19 29.37
C VAL A 58 6.88 1.91 30.64
#